data_AF-A0A1G0W8U9-F1
#
_entry.id   AF-A0A1G0W8U9-F1
#
_cell.length_a   1.000
_cell.length_b   1.000
_cell.length_c   1.000
_cell.angle_alpha   90.00
_cell.angle_beta   90.00
_cell.angle_gamma   90.00
#
_symmetry.space_group_name_H-M   'P 1'
#
loop_
_entity.id
_entity.type
_entity.pdbx_description
1 polymer ?
#
loop_
_entity_poly.entity_id
_entity_poly.type
_entity_poly.pdbx_seq_one_letter_code
_entity_poly.pdbx_strand_id
1 'polypeptide(L)'
;MNKTKTLLLLLTSVFLSSITSYAQLAMNLKLNAQNYIRYEKIYVRLTIKNQSGQAIVFGSNEKLQGKITFQVDTLRGNAPKRIQNPQYEIKDILLKAGDKTSISIPLTKYFEFSTAGKYQVKAVVTHSQLQQAYETEPVEFNILTGNVAWTTSVGVPLDEDGSIDKRTYSIISYFDGTNKIYCLLVDDPTHIYGLTKIGFDIGTNKPECEIDNLSRLHMLIQNSSSVFSYFVYDIHCRLEDKEVYKRTDDYTIPHLFKDEKNGRIQVIGGILAVEGRDYMEKQNSTSPDNSGK
;
A
#
# COMPACT_ATOMS: atom_id res chain seq x y z
N MET A 1 -65.25 -36.98 13.58
CA MET A 1 -64.33 -35.83 13.59
C MET A 1 -62.96 -36.27 14.09
N ASN A 2 -62.14 -36.70 13.13
CA ASN A 2 -60.68 -36.93 13.07
C ASN A 2 -59.82 -36.88 14.35
N LYS A 3 -59.47 -38.07 14.87
CA LYS A 3 -58.25 -38.33 15.67
C LYS A 3 -57.42 -39.38 14.94
N THR A 4 -56.53 -38.99 14.01
CA THR A 4 -55.54 -39.92 13.40
C THR A 4 -54.47 -39.27 12.50
N LYS A 5 -54.26 -37.94 12.51
CA LYS A 5 -53.34 -37.29 11.56
C LYS A 5 -52.33 -36.30 12.16
N THR A 6 -51.94 -36.46 13.42
CA THR A 6 -51.03 -35.50 14.09
C THR A 6 -49.74 -36.16 14.62
N LEU A 7 -49.46 -37.41 14.25
CA LEU A 7 -48.25 -38.13 14.72
C LEU A 7 -47.27 -38.48 13.58
N LEU A 8 -47.44 -37.92 12.39
CA LEU A 8 -46.57 -38.20 11.23
C LEU A 8 -46.03 -36.92 10.57
N LEU A 9 -45.73 -35.90 11.37
CA LEU A 9 -45.16 -34.64 10.85
C LEU A 9 -44.04 -34.05 11.72
N LEU A 10 -43.46 -34.85 12.62
CA LEU A 10 -42.43 -34.40 13.56
C LEU A 10 -41.14 -35.23 13.49
N LEU A 11 -40.92 -35.95 12.38
CA LEU A 11 -39.71 -36.76 12.16
C LEU A 11 -38.95 -36.39 10.87
N THR A 12 -39.22 -35.23 10.28
CA THR A 12 -38.58 -34.74 9.04
C THR A 12 -37.78 -33.45 9.24
N SER A 13 -37.36 -33.13 10.46
CA SER A 13 -36.75 -31.82 10.79
C SER A 13 -35.31 -31.85 11.33
N VAL A 14 -34.59 -32.98 11.32
CA VAL A 14 -33.19 -32.99 11.80
C VAL A 14 -32.31 -33.86 10.92
N PHE A 15 -32.16 -33.46 9.66
CA PHE A 15 -30.94 -33.73 8.88
C PHE A 15 -30.42 -32.38 8.40
N LEU A 16 -30.12 -31.49 9.36
CA LEU A 16 -29.19 -30.40 9.13
C LEU A 16 -27.81 -31.04 9.05
N SER A 17 -27.50 -31.58 7.87
CA SER A 17 -26.19 -32.07 7.51
C SER A 17 -25.18 -31.00 7.87
N SER A 18 -24.44 -31.24 8.94
CA SER A 18 -23.26 -30.45 9.29
C SER A 18 -22.23 -30.74 8.21
N ILE A 19 -22.25 -29.95 7.12
CA ILE A 19 -21.19 -29.91 6.13
C ILE A 19 -19.98 -29.36 6.87
N THR A 20 -19.25 -30.24 7.53
CA THR A 20 -17.90 -29.96 8.01
C THR A 20 -17.04 -29.92 6.76
N SER A 21 -16.92 -28.74 6.17
CA SER A 21 -15.90 -28.47 5.17
C SER A 21 -14.55 -28.59 5.87
N TYR A 22 -13.93 -29.78 5.80
CA TYR A 22 -12.56 -29.99 6.22
C TYR A 22 -11.65 -29.37 5.16
N ALA A 23 -11.51 -28.05 5.19
CA ALA A 23 -10.52 -27.38 4.38
C ALA A 23 -9.12 -27.85 4.85
N GLN A 24 -8.34 -28.47 3.96
CA GLN A 24 -6.96 -28.87 4.26
C GLN A 24 -6.05 -27.65 4.47
N LEU A 25 -6.43 -26.52 3.88
CA LEU A 25 -5.81 -25.22 4.04
C LEU A 25 -6.83 -24.20 4.54
N ALA A 26 -6.51 -23.55 5.66
CA ALA A 26 -7.15 -22.29 6.02
C ALA A 26 -6.33 -21.14 5.47
N MET A 27 -6.97 -20.22 4.77
CA MET A 27 -6.29 -19.09 4.14
C MET A 27 -6.95 -17.78 4.49
N ASN A 28 -6.14 -16.74 4.65
CA ASN A 28 -6.61 -15.39 4.92
C ASN A 28 -5.79 -14.38 4.12
N LEU A 29 -6.47 -13.52 3.39
CA LEU A 29 -5.86 -12.41 2.66
C LEU A 29 -6.06 -11.13 3.45
N LYS A 30 -5.02 -10.30 3.55
CA LYS A 30 -5.09 -8.95 4.12
C LYS A 30 -4.37 -7.95 3.24
N LEU A 31 -4.87 -6.72 3.27
CA LEU A 31 -4.25 -5.55 2.66
C LEU A 31 -3.72 -4.63 3.77
N ASN A 32 -2.76 -3.77 3.43
CA ASN A 32 -2.15 -2.84 4.40
C ASN A 32 -3.01 -1.61 4.66
N ALA A 33 -3.85 -1.22 3.70
CA ALA A 33 -4.79 -0.12 3.78
C ALA A 33 -6.11 -0.49 3.06
N GLN A 34 -7.17 0.25 3.38
CA GLN A 34 -8.48 0.11 2.72
C GLN A 34 -8.56 1.00 1.48
N ASN A 35 -7.93 2.17 1.51
CA ASN A 35 -7.87 3.09 0.40
C ASN A 35 -6.42 3.33 -0.01
N TYR A 36 -6.17 3.33 -1.32
CA TYR A 36 -4.90 3.62 -1.95
C TYR A 36 -5.06 4.80 -2.89
N ILE A 37 -3.99 5.54 -3.13
CA ILE A 37 -3.96 6.55 -4.19
C ILE A 37 -3.59 5.90 -5.53
N ARG A 38 -3.98 6.49 -6.65
CA ARG A 38 -3.51 6.05 -7.99
C ARG A 38 -1.99 5.96 -8.01
N TYR A 39 -1.49 4.93 -8.68
CA TYR A 39 -0.05 4.61 -8.82
C TYR A 39 0.65 4.15 -7.53
N GLU A 40 -0.07 3.99 -6.42
CA GLU A 40 0.47 3.41 -5.19
C GLU A 40 0.78 1.92 -5.36
N LYS A 41 1.92 1.47 -4.82
CA LYS A 41 2.24 0.04 -4.75
C LYS A 41 1.34 -0.65 -3.73
N ILE A 42 0.58 -1.64 -4.20
CA ILE A 42 -0.36 -2.39 -3.37
C ILE A 42 0.26 -3.74 -3.02
N TYR A 43 0.36 -4.04 -1.73
CA TYR A 43 0.85 -5.31 -1.22
C TYR A 43 -0.29 -6.07 -0.55
N VAL A 44 -0.42 -7.35 -0.89
CA VAL A 44 -1.28 -8.28 -0.18
C VAL A 44 -0.44 -9.15 0.73
N ARG A 45 -0.99 -9.49 1.90
CA ARG A 45 -0.44 -10.48 2.82
C ARG A 45 -1.35 -11.70 2.82
N LEU A 46 -0.89 -12.78 2.19
CA LEU A 46 -1.58 -14.06 2.20
C LEU A 46 -1.04 -14.90 3.37
N THR A 47 -1.92 -15.30 4.29
CA THR A 47 -1.60 -16.25 5.34
C THR A 47 -2.20 -17.60 4.99
N ILE A 48 -1.36 -18.63 4.97
CA ILE A 48 -1.75 -20.02 4.68
C ILE A 48 -1.46 -20.83 5.93
N LYS A 49 -2.47 -21.53 6.43
CA LYS A 49 -2.37 -22.46 7.56
C LYS A 49 -2.72 -23.87 7.09
N ASN A 50 -1.83 -24.82 7.36
CA ASN A 50 -2.09 -26.22 7.10
C ASN A 50 -3.00 -26.78 8.20
N GLN A 51 -4.24 -27.10 7.84
CA GLN A 51 -5.23 -27.74 8.70
C GLN A 51 -5.35 -29.24 8.43
N SER A 52 -4.57 -29.77 7.49
CA SER A 52 -4.49 -31.20 7.25
C SER A 52 -3.62 -31.91 8.29
N GLY A 53 -3.73 -33.24 8.35
CA GLY A 53 -2.86 -34.08 9.16
C GLY A 53 -1.51 -34.40 8.51
N GLN A 54 -1.23 -33.90 7.30
CA GLN A 54 -0.01 -34.21 6.54
C GLN A 54 0.79 -32.94 6.27
N ALA A 55 2.11 -33.08 6.12
CA ALA A 55 2.93 -31.95 5.71
C ALA A 55 2.72 -31.64 4.23
N ILE A 56 2.64 -30.35 3.90
CA ILE A 56 2.54 -29.86 2.52
C ILE A 56 3.87 -29.20 2.16
N VAL A 57 4.48 -29.66 1.08
CA VAL A 57 5.80 -29.18 0.62
C VAL A 57 5.61 -28.41 -0.67
N PHE A 58 5.89 -27.11 -0.63
CA PHE A 58 5.94 -26.25 -1.79
C PHE A 58 7.37 -26.26 -2.33
N GLY A 59 7.64 -27.14 -3.28
CA GLY A 59 8.96 -27.35 -3.87
C GLY A 59 9.04 -26.98 -5.35
N SER A 60 10.27 -27.01 -5.88
CA SER A 60 10.53 -26.72 -7.30
C SER A 60 10.20 -27.89 -8.25
N ASN A 61 9.96 -29.09 -7.71
CA ASN A 61 9.63 -30.28 -8.50
C ASN A 61 8.13 -30.28 -8.87
N GLU A 62 7.75 -30.75 -10.06
CA GLU A 62 6.36 -30.70 -10.55
C GLU A 62 5.35 -31.35 -9.59
N LYS A 63 5.75 -32.44 -8.92
CA LYS A 63 4.92 -33.15 -7.95
C LYS A 63 4.71 -32.41 -6.62
N LEU A 64 5.45 -31.33 -6.38
CA LEU A 64 5.42 -30.51 -5.17
C LEU A 64 5.20 -29.02 -5.50
N GLN A 65 4.81 -28.70 -6.74
CA GLN A 65 4.67 -27.31 -7.15
C GLN A 65 3.37 -26.72 -6.61
N GLY A 66 3.50 -25.56 -5.96
CA GLY A 66 2.36 -24.71 -5.62
C GLY A 66 2.39 -23.39 -6.35
N LYS A 67 1.19 -22.88 -6.64
CA LYS A 67 0.99 -21.62 -7.34
C LYS A 67 -0.04 -20.79 -6.57
N ILE A 68 0.27 -19.52 -6.37
CA ILE A 68 -0.70 -18.52 -5.92
C ILE A 68 -1.10 -17.71 -7.13
N THR A 69 -2.40 -17.63 -7.38
CA THR A 69 -2.95 -16.67 -8.33
C THR A 69 -3.89 -15.69 -7.67
N PHE A 70 -4.08 -14.53 -8.28
CA PHE A 70 -5.01 -13.52 -7.81
C PHE A 70 -6.11 -13.30 -8.84
N GLN A 71 -7.33 -13.21 -8.35
CA GLN A 71 -8.49 -12.78 -9.12
C GLN A 71 -8.88 -11.41 -8.58
N VAL A 72 -8.87 -10.42 -9.45
CA VAL A 72 -9.21 -9.03 -9.11
C VAL A 72 -10.37 -8.61 -9.96
N ASP A 73 -11.45 -8.21 -9.30
CA ASP A 73 -12.67 -7.72 -9.94
C ASP A 73 -12.96 -6.30 -9.45
N THR A 74 -13.84 -5.62 -10.18
CA THR A 74 -14.44 -4.36 -9.73
C THR A 74 -15.91 -4.59 -9.46
N LEU A 75 -16.44 -3.91 -8.43
CA LEU A 75 -17.88 -3.94 -8.14
C LEU A 75 -18.68 -3.22 -9.23
N ARG A 76 -18.04 -2.31 -9.99
CA ARG A 76 -18.63 -1.58 -11.12
C ARG A 76 -17.55 -1.28 -12.17
N GLY A 77 -17.66 -1.91 -13.34
CA GLY A 77 -16.78 -1.64 -14.49
C GLY A 77 -15.97 -2.86 -14.95
N ASN A 78 -14.86 -2.60 -15.64
CA ASN A 78 -13.96 -3.65 -16.13
C ASN A 78 -12.89 -3.97 -15.08
N ALA A 79 -12.51 -5.26 -15.00
CA ALA A 79 -11.38 -5.71 -14.19
C ALA A 79 -10.10 -4.93 -14.55
N PRO A 80 -9.18 -4.71 -13.59
CA PRO A 80 -7.93 -4.01 -13.88
C PRO A 80 -7.13 -4.74 -14.96
N LYS A 81 -6.40 -3.97 -15.76
CA LYS A 81 -5.56 -4.52 -16.82
C LYS A 81 -4.50 -5.43 -16.20
N ARG A 82 -4.38 -6.65 -16.71
CA ARG A 82 -3.34 -7.61 -16.32
C ARG A 82 -2.04 -7.25 -17.03
N ILE A 83 -0.97 -6.99 -16.28
CA ILE A 83 0.36 -6.63 -16.80
C ILE A 83 1.19 -7.90 -17.05
N GLN A 84 1.09 -8.88 -16.15
CA GLN A 84 1.81 -10.14 -16.21
C GLN A 84 0.90 -11.28 -15.76
N ASN A 85 1.27 -12.52 -16.05
CA ASN A 85 0.57 -13.68 -15.48
C ASN A 85 0.64 -13.58 -13.94
N PRO A 86 -0.49 -13.50 -13.20
CA PRO A 86 -0.53 -13.32 -11.76
C PRO A 86 -0.22 -14.62 -11.05
N GLN A 87 0.83 -15.32 -11.48
CA GLN A 87 1.29 -16.54 -10.85
C GLN A 87 2.50 -16.19 -10.01
N TYR A 88 2.33 -16.30 -8.69
CA TYR A 88 3.43 -16.28 -7.75
C TYR A 88 3.80 -17.73 -7.42
N GLU A 89 5.05 -18.10 -7.72
CA GLU A 89 5.57 -19.43 -7.40
C GLU A 89 6.01 -19.46 -5.93
N ILE A 90 5.42 -20.37 -5.16
CA ILE A 90 5.90 -20.64 -3.80
C ILE A 90 7.02 -21.66 -3.93
N LYS A 91 8.22 -21.34 -3.43
CA LYS A 91 9.36 -22.25 -3.43
C LYS A 91 9.90 -22.43 -2.02
N ASP A 92 10.32 -23.65 -1.75
CA ASP A 92 11.05 -24.11 -0.57
C ASP A 92 10.34 -23.82 0.76
N ILE A 93 8.99 -23.92 0.76
CA ILE A 93 8.19 -23.83 1.99
C ILE A 93 7.71 -25.22 2.41
N LEU A 94 8.08 -25.63 3.62
CA LEU A 94 7.52 -26.79 4.31
C LEU A 94 6.48 -26.34 5.34
N LEU A 95 5.22 -26.73 5.15
CA LEU A 95 4.13 -26.48 6.08
C LEU A 95 3.75 -27.79 6.78
N LYS A 96 4.20 -27.99 8.02
CA LYS A 96 3.79 -29.17 8.81
C LYS A 96 2.32 -29.04 9.22
N ALA A 97 1.73 -30.13 9.72
CA ALA A 97 0.37 -30.11 10.23
C ALA A 97 0.22 -29.06 11.34
N GLY A 98 -0.73 -28.14 11.19
CA GLY A 98 -0.97 -27.04 12.12
C GLY A 98 -0.13 -25.78 11.89
N ASP A 99 0.94 -25.84 11.10
CA ASP A 99 1.82 -24.70 10.82
C ASP A 99 1.11 -23.62 9.99
N LYS A 100 1.60 -22.38 10.10
CA LYS A 100 1.17 -21.24 9.29
C LYS A 100 2.37 -20.50 8.70
N THR A 101 2.19 -19.96 7.50
CA THR A 101 3.14 -19.03 6.86
C THR A 101 2.40 -17.81 6.34
N SER A 102 3.09 -16.69 6.23
CA SER A 102 2.56 -15.44 5.67
C SER A 102 3.50 -14.91 4.59
N ILE A 103 2.97 -14.68 3.40
CA ILE A 103 3.72 -14.22 2.24
C ILE A 103 3.19 -12.84 1.85
N SER A 104 4.10 -11.88 1.65
CA SER A 104 3.75 -10.55 1.13
C SER A 104 4.05 -10.47 -0.35
N ILE A 105 3.03 -10.15 -1.15
CA ILE A 105 3.10 -10.17 -2.61
C ILE A 105 2.67 -8.81 -3.15
N PRO A 106 3.46 -8.15 -4.02
CA PRO A 106 3.06 -6.90 -4.67
C PRO A 106 2.01 -7.18 -5.75
N LEU A 107 0.76 -6.80 -5.49
CA LEU A 107 -0.35 -6.97 -6.44
C LEU A 107 -0.15 -6.14 -7.71
N THR A 108 0.47 -4.97 -7.57
CA THR A 108 0.80 -4.05 -8.69
C THR A 108 1.86 -4.59 -9.65
N LYS A 109 2.54 -5.70 -9.31
CA LYS A 109 3.40 -6.42 -10.26
C LYS A 109 2.58 -7.10 -11.37
N TYR A 110 1.34 -7.47 -11.06
CA TYR A 110 0.50 -8.30 -11.91
C TYR A 110 -0.70 -7.54 -12.50
N PHE A 111 -1.19 -6.51 -11.81
CA PHE A 111 -2.36 -5.72 -12.21
C PHE A 111 -2.07 -4.23 -12.18
N GLU A 112 -2.61 -3.51 -13.16
CA GLU A 112 -2.54 -2.05 -13.24
C GLU A 112 -3.81 -1.42 -12.65
N PHE A 113 -3.62 -0.56 -11.64
CA PHE A 113 -4.69 0.16 -10.94
C PHE A 113 -4.69 1.64 -11.29
N SER A 114 -4.87 1.97 -12.58
CA SER A 114 -4.83 3.35 -13.08
C SER A 114 -6.15 4.11 -12.89
N THR A 115 -7.27 3.39 -12.79
CA THR A 115 -8.60 3.99 -12.64
C THR A 115 -9.00 4.07 -11.17
N ALA A 116 -9.57 5.20 -10.75
CA ALA A 116 -10.18 5.31 -9.43
C ALA A 116 -11.46 4.46 -9.37
N GLY A 117 -11.68 3.75 -8.27
CA GLY A 117 -12.81 2.83 -8.14
C GLY A 117 -12.70 1.88 -6.96
N LYS A 118 -13.73 1.04 -6.81
CA LYS A 118 -13.78 -0.02 -5.80
C LYS A 118 -13.37 -1.35 -6.43
N TYR A 119 -12.44 -2.04 -5.79
CA TYR A 119 -11.90 -3.31 -6.24
C TYR A 119 -12.08 -4.36 -5.15
N GLN A 120 -12.16 -5.62 -5.58
CA GLN A 120 -12.08 -6.76 -4.71
C GLN A 120 -10.98 -7.69 -5.21
N VAL A 121 -10.23 -8.29 -4.30
CA VAL A 121 -9.21 -9.28 -4.63
C VAL A 121 -9.41 -10.54 -3.79
N LYS A 122 -9.27 -11.69 -4.43
CA LYS A 122 -9.14 -12.98 -3.76
C LYS A 122 -7.89 -13.71 -4.24
N ALA A 123 -7.28 -14.47 -3.35
CA ALA A 123 -6.15 -15.32 -3.68
C ALA A 123 -6.64 -16.76 -3.89
N VAL A 124 -6.09 -17.42 -4.91
CA VAL A 124 -6.36 -18.81 -5.26
C VAL A 124 -5.05 -19.58 -5.16
N VAL A 125 -5.00 -20.57 -4.29
CA VAL A 125 -3.84 -21.44 -4.10
C VAL A 125 -4.12 -22.79 -4.73
N THR A 126 -3.27 -23.18 -5.65
CA THR A 126 -3.27 -24.52 -6.25
C THR A 126 -1.97 -25.23 -5.90
N HIS A 127 -2.05 -26.54 -5.69
CA HIS A 127 -0.91 -27.37 -5.35
C HIS A 127 -1.17 -28.79 -5.82
N SER A 128 -0.13 -29.47 -6.31
CA SER A 128 -0.21 -30.85 -6.81
C SER A 128 -0.74 -31.87 -5.79
N GLN A 129 -0.45 -31.67 -4.50
CA GLN A 129 -0.91 -32.54 -3.40
C GLN A 129 -2.35 -32.23 -2.94
N LEU A 130 -2.95 -31.12 -3.40
CA LEU A 130 -4.31 -30.74 -3.03
C LEU A 130 -5.29 -31.25 -4.08
N GLN A 131 -6.45 -31.74 -3.64
CA GLN A 131 -7.48 -32.27 -4.54
C GLN A 131 -8.14 -31.18 -5.40
N GLN A 132 -8.16 -29.94 -4.90
CA GLN A 132 -8.78 -28.80 -5.56
C GLN A 132 -8.04 -27.51 -5.23
N ALA A 133 -8.35 -26.46 -5.99
CA ALA A 133 -7.93 -25.10 -5.66
C ALA A 133 -8.62 -24.63 -4.37
N TYR A 134 -7.89 -23.90 -3.54
CA TYR A 134 -8.44 -23.21 -2.37
C TYR A 134 -8.49 -21.73 -2.66
N GLU A 135 -9.54 -21.04 -2.20
CA GLU A 135 -9.70 -19.60 -2.37
C GLU A 135 -9.83 -18.91 -1.01
N THR A 136 -9.38 -17.67 -0.93
CA THR A 136 -9.67 -16.81 0.23
C THR A 136 -11.03 -16.14 0.08
N GLU A 137 -11.60 -15.70 1.21
CA GLU A 137 -12.64 -14.67 1.17
C GLU A 137 -12.14 -13.43 0.41
N PRO A 138 -13.00 -12.75 -0.37
CA PRO A 138 -12.63 -11.55 -1.10
C PRO A 138 -12.35 -10.40 -0.12
N VAL A 139 -11.34 -9.61 -0.44
CA VAL A 139 -10.99 -8.39 0.31
C VAL A 139 -11.22 -7.19 -0.58
N GLU A 140 -12.05 -6.26 -0.12
CA GLU A 140 -12.34 -5.02 -0.81
C GLU A 140 -11.30 -3.93 -0.50
N PHE A 141 -11.02 -3.10 -1.50
CA PHE A 141 -10.21 -1.88 -1.36
C PHE A 141 -10.60 -0.84 -2.41
N ASN A 142 -10.20 0.40 -2.17
CA ASN A 142 -10.51 1.52 -3.07
C ASN A 142 -9.23 2.13 -3.63
N ILE A 143 -9.29 2.54 -4.90
CA ILE A 143 -8.30 3.40 -5.53
C ILE A 143 -8.92 4.80 -5.64
N LEU A 144 -8.23 5.80 -5.10
CA LEU A 144 -8.67 7.19 -5.05
C LEU A 144 -7.77 8.07 -5.92
N THR A 145 -8.36 9.13 -6.48
CA THR A 145 -7.61 10.21 -7.14
C THR A 145 -6.93 11.14 -6.13
N GLY A 146 -7.52 11.28 -4.93
CA GLY A 146 -7.08 12.21 -3.89
C GLY A 146 -7.40 13.68 -4.20
N ASN A 147 -7.05 14.55 -3.25
CA ASN A 147 -7.21 16.00 -3.36
C ASN A 147 -5.84 16.65 -3.53
N VAL A 148 -5.63 17.41 -4.61
CA VAL A 148 -4.37 18.12 -4.82
C VAL A 148 -4.30 19.30 -3.86
N ALA A 149 -3.35 19.27 -2.93
CA ALA A 149 -3.09 20.33 -1.96
C ALA A 149 -2.18 21.42 -2.53
N TRP A 150 -1.21 21.01 -3.35
CA TRP A 150 -0.25 21.89 -4.03
C TRP A 150 0.27 21.20 -5.29
N THR A 151 0.59 21.99 -6.33
CA THR A 151 1.21 21.48 -7.55
C THR A 151 2.06 22.56 -8.21
N THR A 152 3.16 22.15 -8.85
CA THR A 152 3.97 23.03 -9.70
C THR A 152 4.67 22.23 -10.78
N SER A 153 4.97 22.87 -11.91
CA SER A 153 5.76 22.27 -12.99
C SER A 153 7.15 22.91 -13.03
N VAL A 154 8.18 22.07 -13.15
CA VAL A 154 9.59 22.46 -13.19
C VAL A 154 10.26 21.94 -14.48
N GLY A 155 11.30 22.62 -14.93
CA GLY A 155 12.16 22.12 -15.99
C GLY A 155 13.16 21.08 -15.46
N VAL A 156 13.45 20.05 -16.24
CA VAL A 156 14.57 19.15 -15.96
C VAL A 156 15.87 19.89 -16.29
N PRO A 157 16.84 19.95 -15.36
CA PRO A 157 18.18 20.46 -15.68
C PRO A 157 18.76 19.64 -16.84
N LEU A 158 19.24 20.31 -17.89
CA LEU A 158 19.63 19.72 -19.17
C LEU A 158 20.41 18.39 -19.02
N ASP A 159 19.84 17.31 -19.58
CA ASP A 159 20.61 16.16 -20.03
C ASP A 159 21.23 16.49 -21.41
N GLU A 160 22.32 15.79 -21.78
CA GLU A 160 23.17 16.10 -22.95
C GLU A 160 22.42 16.22 -24.30
N ASP A 161 21.19 15.70 -24.40
CA ASP A 161 20.36 15.65 -25.60
C ASP A 161 19.54 16.94 -25.89
N GLY A 162 19.57 17.94 -24.99
CA GLY A 162 19.04 19.27 -25.27
C GLY A 162 17.50 19.40 -25.34
N SER A 163 16.73 18.38 -24.94
CA SER A 163 15.28 18.50 -24.79
C SER A 163 14.92 19.24 -23.49
N ILE A 164 14.02 20.24 -23.59
CA ILE A 164 13.46 20.90 -22.40
C ILE A 164 12.32 20.03 -21.88
N ASP A 165 12.69 19.02 -21.11
CA ASP A 165 11.75 18.17 -20.40
C ASP A 165 11.14 18.92 -19.21
N LYS A 166 9.87 18.61 -18.91
CA LYS A 166 9.15 19.16 -17.76
C LYS A 166 8.71 18.03 -16.84
N ARG A 167 8.74 18.29 -15.54
CA ARG A 167 8.19 17.42 -14.50
C ARG A 167 7.20 18.21 -13.66
N THR A 168 6.17 17.54 -13.16
CA THR A 168 5.17 18.12 -12.28
C THR A 168 5.29 17.48 -10.92
N TYR A 169 5.46 18.31 -9.91
CA TYR A 169 5.32 17.91 -8.52
C TYR A 169 3.86 18.14 -8.10
N SER A 170 3.27 17.15 -7.44
CA SER A 170 1.93 17.25 -6.88
C SER A 170 1.90 16.69 -5.46
N ILE A 171 1.48 17.51 -4.51
CA ILE A 171 1.17 17.06 -3.15
C ILE A 171 -0.31 16.70 -3.09
N ILE A 172 -0.60 15.43 -2.87
CA ILE A 172 -1.94 14.87 -2.89
C ILE A 172 -2.33 14.40 -1.49
N SER A 173 -3.48 14.83 -1.00
CA SER A 173 -4.06 14.39 0.27
C SER A 173 -5.18 13.38 0.05
N TYR A 174 -5.16 12.28 0.79
CA TYR A 174 -6.21 11.27 0.77
C TYR A 174 -6.38 10.59 2.13
N PHE A 175 -7.52 9.95 2.35
CA PHE A 175 -7.79 9.17 3.56
C PHE A 175 -7.57 7.68 3.27
N ASP A 176 -6.63 7.04 3.96
CA ASP A 176 -6.23 5.63 3.72
C ASP A 176 -7.18 4.58 4.35
N GLY A 177 -8.17 5.07 5.10
CA GLY A 177 -9.10 4.26 5.92
C GLY A 177 -8.90 4.48 7.42
N THR A 178 -7.72 4.95 7.83
CA THR A 178 -7.39 5.25 9.24
C THR A 178 -6.97 6.70 9.43
N ASN A 179 -6.08 7.21 8.57
CA ASN A 179 -5.51 8.54 8.65
C ASN A 179 -5.61 9.28 7.32
N LYS A 180 -5.57 10.61 7.39
CA LYS A 180 -5.38 11.46 6.21
C LYS A 180 -3.87 11.60 5.96
N ILE A 181 -3.42 11.37 4.73
CA ILE A 181 -2.01 11.24 4.37
C ILE A 181 -1.71 12.17 3.19
N TYR A 182 -0.57 12.86 3.25
CA TYR A 182 0.05 13.53 2.11
C TYR A 182 0.98 12.59 1.35
N CYS A 183 0.83 12.54 0.03
CA CYS A 183 1.72 11.89 -0.91
C CYS A 183 2.34 12.90 -1.86
N LEU A 184 3.62 12.72 -2.17
CA LEU A 184 4.28 13.37 -3.28
C LEU A 184 4.14 12.49 -4.51
N LEU A 185 3.57 13.04 -5.58
CA LEU A 185 3.57 12.47 -6.92
C LEU A 185 4.49 13.31 -7.80
N VAL A 186 5.38 12.64 -8.54
CA VAL A 186 6.21 13.25 -9.58
C VAL A 186 5.91 12.59 -10.90
N ASP A 187 5.36 13.35 -11.83
CA ASP A 187 4.91 12.84 -13.12
C ASP A 187 5.13 13.84 -14.28
N ASP A 188 4.99 13.33 -15.49
CA ASP A 188 4.78 14.10 -16.70
C ASP A 188 3.58 13.48 -17.48
N PRO A 189 3.15 14.06 -18.61
CA PRO A 189 2.00 13.53 -19.36
C PRO A 189 2.13 12.08 -19.84
N THR A 190 3.34 11.52 -19.85
CA THR A 190 3.69 10.20 -20.39
C THR A 190 4.18 9.20 -19.33
N HIS A 191 4.79 9.67 -18.24
CA HIS A 191 5.50 8.84 -17.27
C HIS A 191 5.26 9.30 -15.83
N ILE A 192 5.11 8.32 -14.94
CA ILE A 192 5.12 8.52 -13.49
C ILE A 192 6.52 8.18 -12.96
N TYR A 193 7.25 9.17 -12.45
CA TYR A 193 8.62 8.99 -11.94
C TYR A 193 8.63 8.39 -10.54
N GLY A 194 7.68 8.80 -9.71
CA GLY A 194 7.53 8.19 -8.40
C GLY A 194 6.37 8.75 -7.61
N LEU A 195 5.96 7.96 -6.63
CA LEU A 195 4.96 8.31 -5.65
C LEU A 195 5.47 7.87 -4.28
N THR A 196 5.50 8.79 -3.32
CA THR A 196 5.90 8.48 -1.94
C THR A 196 4.96 9.10 -0.93
N LYS A 197 4.74 8.39 0.19
CA LYS A 197 4.04 8.94 1.36
C LYS A 197 5.00 9.83 2.13
N ILE A 198 4.55 11.03 2.44
CA ILE A 198 5.38 12.04 3.12
C ILE A 198 5.07 12.03 4.62
N GLY A 199 3.78 12.12 4.96
CA GLY A 199 3.34 12.28 6.34
C GLY A 199 1.83 12.43 6.47
N PHE A 200 1.37 12.73 7.68
CA PHE A 200 -0.05 12.89 7.96
C PHE A 200 -0.53 14.29 7.58
N ASP A 201 -1.75 14.36 7.04
CA ASP A 201 -2.48 15.62 6.88
C ASP A 201 -3.29 15.88 8.15
N ILE A 202 -2.76 16.72 9.03
CA ILE A 202 -3.40 17.13 10.29
C ILE A 202 -4.47 18.21 10.10
N GLY A 203 -4.72 18.66 8.86
CA GLY A 203 -5.78 19.60 8.51
C GLY A 203 -5.59 21.05 8.96
N THR A 204 -4.60 21.36 9.81
CA THR A 204 -4.37 22.72 10.32
C THR A 204 -3.79 23.64 9.26
N ASN A 205 -2.70 23.21 8.62
CA ASN A 205 -1.96 23.99 7.62
C ASN A 205 -1.63 23.11 6.42
N LYS A 206 -1.68 23.70 5.22
CA LYS A 206 -1.18 23.03 4.01
C LYS A 206 0.35 22.96 4.05
N PRO A 207 0.97 21.96 3.40
CA PRO A 207 2.41 21.91 3.20
C PRO A 207 2.93 23.20 2.57
N GLU A 208 3.98 23.79 3.14
CA GLU A 208 4.75 24.83 2.46
C GLU A 208 5.70 24.15 1.48
N CYS A 209 5.73 24.64 0.25
CA CYS A 209 6.49 24.02 -0.83
C CYS A 209 7.17 25.12 -1.65
N GLU A 210 8.47 24.97 -1.87
CA GLU A 210 9.28 25.88 -2.68
C GLU A 210 10.22 25.07 -3.59
N ILE A 211 10.58 25.66 -4.74
CA ILE A 211 11.48 25.03 -5.72
C ILE A 211 12.80 25.78 -5.80
N ASP A 212 13.90 25.05 -5.67
CA ASP A 212 15.26 25.62 -5.78
C ASP A 212 15.73 25.73 -7.23
N ASN A 213 16.94 26.26 -7.43
CA ASN A 213 17.51 26.44 -8.77
C ASN A 213 17.90 25.13 -9.48
N LEU A 214 17.90 24.00 -8.78
CA LEU A 214 18.17 22.67 -9.33
C LEU A 214 16.88 21.88 -9.56
N SER A 215 15.72 22.56 -9.54
CA SER A 215 14.39 21.95 -9.68
C SER A 215 14.05 20.93 -8.59
N ARG A 216 14.68 21.03 -7.41
CA ARG A 216 14.37 20.20 -6.26
C ARG A 216 13.22 20.79 -5.48
N LEU A 217 12.35 19.91 -5.00
CA LEU A 217 11.22 20.27 -4.17
C LEU A 217 11.66 20.32 -2.70
N HIS A 218 11.59 21.51 -2.13
CA HIS A 218 11.69 21.73 -0.69
C HIS A 218 10.29 21.80 -0.12
N MET A 219 10.03 21.02 0.92
CA MET A 219 8.70 20.90 1.50
C MET A 219 8.78 20.88 3.02
N LEU A 220 7.92 21.66 3.66
CA LEU A 220 7.77 21.69 5.10
C LEU A 220 6.33 21.31 5.46
N ILE A 221 6.16 20.25 6.25
CA ILE A 221 4.87 19.78 6.75
C ILE A 221 4.82 19.90 8.26
N GLN A 222 3.64 20.23 8.79
CA GLN A 222 3.38 20.22 10.21
C GLN A 222 2.87 18.85 10.65
N ASN A 223 3.61 18.15 11.52
CA ASN A 223 3.22 16.84 12.04
C ASN A 223 2.42 16.94 13.34
N SER A 224 2.62 18.01 14.11
CA SER A 224 1.89 18.33 15.34
C SER A 224 1.89 19.83 15.59
N SER A 225 1.26 20.30 16.67
CA SER A 225 1.26 21.73 17.03
C SER A 225 2.66 22.35 17.22
N SER A 226 3.71 21.53 17.42
CA SER A 226 5.07 22.01 17.66
C SER A 226 6.16 21.33 16.84
N VAL A 227 5.84 20.32 16.03
CA VAL A 227 6.83 19.53 15.28
C VAL A 227 6.54 19.61 13.78
N PHE A 228 7.57 19.90 13.01
CA PHE A 228 7.54 20.08 11.56
C PHE A 228 8.58 19.17 10.92
N SER A 229 8.24 18.53 9.81
CA SER A 229 9.21 17.79 9.00
C SER A 229 9.51 18.53 7.72
N TYR A 230 10.79 18.70 7.46
CA TYR A 230 11.33 19.27 6.25
C TYR A 230 11.90 18.15 5.37
N PHE A 231 11.60 18.22 4.08
CA PHE A 231 12.04 17.24 3.09
C PHE A 231 12.55 17.96 1.85
N VAL A 232 13.58 17.37 1.24
CA VAL A 232 14.08 17.76 -0.09
C VAL A 232 13.96 16.55 -1.02
N TYR A 233 13.24 16.71 -2.11
CA TYR A 233 13.05 15.68 -3.13
C TYR A 233 13.60 16.12 -4.49
N ASP A 234 14.20 15.18 -5.21
CA ASP A 234 14.62 15.39 -6.59
C ASP A 234 13.47 15.16 -7.59
N ILE A 235 13.77 15.45 -8.87
CA ILE A 235 12.85 15.30 -10.01
C ILE A 235 12.49 13.84 -10.32
N HIS A 236 13.08 12.87 -9.62
CA HIS A 236 12.80 11.44 -9.73
C HIS A 236 12.09 10.91 -8.49
N CYS A 237 11.56 11.79 -7.63
CA CYS A 237 10.87 11.42 -6.38
C CYS A 237 11.80 10.70 -5.37
N ARG A 238 13.11 10.94 -5.43
CA ARG A 238 14.08 10.44 -4.45
C ARG A 238 14.26 11.48 -3.35
N LEU A 239 14.22 11.01 -2.11
CA LEU A 239 14.49 11.84 -0.93
C LEU A 239 15.98 12.12 -0.85
N GLU A 240 16.38 13.38 -1.00
CA GLU A 240 17.77 13.83 -0.86
C GLU A 240 18.10 14.18 0.59
N ASP A 241 17.18 14.87 1.27
CA ASP A 241 17.40 15.34 2.64
C ASP A 241 16.10 15.34 3.45
N LYS A 242 16.22 15.11 4.75
CA LYS A 242 15.13 15.10 5.71
C LYS A 242 15.60 15.61 7.06
N GLU A 243 14.94 16.64 7.54
CA GLU A 243 15.17 17.20 8.87
C GLU A 243 13.84 17.37 9.61
N VAL A 244 13.91 17.47 10.94
CA VAL A 244 12.73 17.72 11.78
C VAL A 244 13.02 18.95 12.61
N TYR A 245 12.08 19.87 12.61
CA TYR A 245 12.14 21.13 13.34
C TYR A 245 11.08 21.15 14.44
N LYS A 246 11.42 21.79 15.54
CA LYS A 246 10.55 22.05 16.67
C LYS A 246 10.35 23.55 16.82
N ARG A 247 9.10 23.95 17.02
CA ARG A 247 8.70 25.29 17.40
C ARG A 247 9.11 25.56 18.85
N THR A 248 9.79 26.67 19.11
CA THR A 248 10.19 27.09 20.46
C THR A 248 9.16 27.99 21.13
N ASP A 249 8.52 28.88 20.37
CA ASP A 249 7.44 29.78 20.79
C ASP A 249 6.53 30.12 19.60
N ASP A 250 5.49 30.94 19.82
CA ASP A 250 4.53 31.30 18.76
C ASP A 250 5.12 32.23 17.67
N TYR A 251 6.29 32.86 17.89
CA TYR A 251 6.95 33.75 16.93
C TYR A 251 8.05 33.05 16.12
N THR A 252 8.39 31.82 16.49
CA THR A 252 9.48 31.01 15.88
C THR A 252 8.92 29.77 15.20
N ILE A 253 7.78 29.91 14.52
CA ILE A 253 7.22 28.84 13.70
C ILE A 253 8.18 28.58 12.52
N PRO A 254 8.59 27.32 12.27
CA PRO A 254 9.38 26.97 11.09
C PRO A 254 8.63 27.30 9.80
N HIS A 255 9.29 27.98 8.86
CA HIS A 255 8.77 28.35 7.55
C HIS A 255 9.85 28.25 6.48
N LEU A 256 9.45 28.02 5.22
CA LEU A 256 10.39 28.04 4.09
C LEU A 256 10.71 29.48 3.68
N PHE A 257 12.00 29.76 3.50
CA PHE A 257 12.50 31.02 2.94
C PHE A 257 13.36 30.75 1.72
N LYS A 258 13.03 31.43 0.62
CA LYS A 258 13.81 31.42 -0.61
C LYS A 258 14.64 32.69 -0.72
N ASP A 259 15.95 32.55 -0.77
CA ASP A 259 16.86 33.66 -1.00
C ASP A 259 16.80 34.09 -2.48
N GLU A 260 16.33 35.31 -2.72
CA GLU A 260 16.13 35.87 -4.06
C GLU A 260 17.44 35.97 -4.87
N LYS A 261 18.61 36.05 -4.22
CA LYS A 261 19.89 36.26 -4.92
C LYS A 261 20.47 34.98 -5.50
N ASN A 262 20.30 33.86 -4.80
CA ASN A 262 20.94 32.58 -5.16
C ASN A 262 19.93 31.44 -5.34
N GLY A 263 18.63 31.70 -5.14
CA GLY A 263 17.53 30.73 -5.25
C GLY A 263 17.61 29.55 -4.29
N ARG A 264 18.43 29.65 -3.24
CA ARG A 264 18.52 28.63 -2.19
C ARG A 264 17.31 28.71 -1.29
N ILE A 265 16.85 27.55 -0.86
CA ILE A 265 15.76 27.43 0.08
C ILE A 265 16.33 26.93 1.41
N GLN A 266 15.89 27.56 2.48
CA GLN A 266 16.26 27.23 3.84
C GLN A 266 15.02 27.30 4.75
N VAL A 267 15.02 26.52 5.82
CA VAL A 267 14.04 26.66 6.89
C VAL A 267 14.50 27.77 7.82
N ILE A 268 13.63 28.75 8.06
CA ILE A 268 13.83 29.79 9.08
C ILE A 268 12.80 29.61 10.20
N GLY A 269 13.18 30.01 11.41
CA GLY A 269 12.34 29.78 12.59
C GLY A 269 12.47 28.35 13.15
N GLY A 270 12.18 28.22 14.44
CA GLY A 270 12.32 26.99 15.21
C GLY A 270 13.76 26.53 15.40
N ILE A 271 13.90 25.33 15.95
CA ILE A 271 15.19 24.65 16.19
C ILE A 271 15.11 23.21 15.67
N LEU A 272 16.26 22.60 15.36
CA LEU A 272 16.29 21.17 15.03
C LEU A 272 15.79 20.33 16.19
N ALA A 273 14.89 19.40 15.90
CA ALA A 273 14.31 18.47 16.85
C ALA A 273 15.21 17.24 17.01
N VAL A 274 15.23 16.64 18.21
CA VAL A 274 16.02 15.44 18.48
C VAL A 274 15.14 14.20 18.49
N GLU A 275 15.47 13.21 17.65
CA GLU A 275 14.78 11.92 17.63
C GLU A 275 14.88 11.21 19.00
N GLY A 276 13.80 10.55 19.42
CA GLY A 276 13.72 9.86 20.71
C GLY A 276 13.38 10.79 21.88
N ARG A 277 13.55 12.10 21.72
CA ARG A 277 13.16 13.12 22.71
C ARG A 277 11.94 13.92 22.26
N ASP A 278 12.03 14.54 21.09
CA ASP A 278 11.02 15.47 20.58
C ASP A 278 10.04 14.81 19.61
N TYR A 279 10.49 13.76 18.91
CA TYR A 279 9.65 12.94 18.04
C TYR A 279 10.14 11.49 18.00
N MET A 280 9.26 10.59 17.57
CA MET A 280 9.60 9.20 17.29
C MET A 280 9.36 8.94 15.81
N GLU A 281 10.39 8.52 15.09
CA GLU A 281 10.23 8.08 13.72
C GLU A 281 9.55 6.70 13.72
N LYS A 282 8.33 6.62 13.21
CA LYS A 282 7.75 5.32 12.91
C LYS A 282 8.52 4.75 11.73
N GLN A 283 9.26 3.67 11.96
CA GLN A 283 9.79 2.82 10.89
C GLN A 283 8.62 2.45 9.97
N ASN A 284 8.61 3.01 8.75
CA ASN A 284 7.64 2.65 7.74
C ASN A 284 7.83 1.16 7.46
N SER A 285 6.93 0.32 7.95
CA SER A 285 6.92 -1.12 7.72
C SER A 285 6.51 -1.40 6.26
N THR A 286 7.38 -1.06 5.32
CA THR A 286 7.24 -1.33 3.89
C THR A 286 8.39 -2.19 3.38
N SER A 287 8.76 -3.19 4.18
CA SER A 287 9.30 -4.48 3.73
C SER A 287 9.16 -5.47 4.87
N PRO A 288 8.48 -6.62 4.69
CA PRO A 288 8.69 -7.73 5.58
C PRO A 288 10.12 -8.22 5.37
N ASP A 289 10.89 -8.06 6.43
CA ASP A 289 12.15 -8.73 6.72
C ASP A 289 12.19 -10.14 6.10
N ASN A 290 13.14 -10.35 5.20
CA ASN A 290 13.46 -11.65 4.66
C ASN A 290 14.44 -12.32 5.63
N SER A 291 13.96 -12.69 6.81
CA SER A 291 14.73 -13.45 7.80
C SER A 291 14.11 -14.84 7.98
N GLY A 292 14.26 -15.68 6.95
CA GLY A 292 14.15 -17.12 7.07
C GLY A 292 15.53 -17.74 6.86
N LYS A 293 16.22 -18.02 7.97
CA LYS A 293 17.19 -19.14 8.00
C LYS A 293 16.43 -20.45 8.11
#